data_AF-A0A7J4G6N1-F1
#
_entry.id   AF-A0A7J4G6N1-F1
#
_cell.length_a   1.000
_cell.length_b   1.000
_cell.length_c   1.000
_cell.angle_alpha   90.00
_cell.angle_beta   90.00
_cell.angle_gamma   90.00
#
_symmetry.space_group_name_H-M   'P 1'
#
loop_
_entity.id
_entity.type
_entity.pdbx_description
1 polymer ?
#
loop_
_entity_poly.entity_id
_entity_poly.type
_entity_poly.pdbx_seq_one_letter_code
_entity_poly.pdbx_strand_id
1 'polypeptide(L)'
;MTASQDWLREGMLAAGLVGLLLCSMFLATGSFPPMVVVESGSMMHDLDDGAVGSIDPGDLILVMNPNRVEIITYVEAKQVGNENYGYESLGMEGDVIIYRKNGGSDTPIIHRALLKAVAETTAPALGGACTAGVYDGLEDICVLTWSVPGTNQSNVEEISMTLDYSCAPHGNLVIDSWVPNHEGYLTTGDNYRTNGCTIDQLRATSSDADEQWIRSRGLKDENGNPVTAVRDIWIEGISATEIPWIGAIKLFVSGTSSSVTSKSWSNLGLLFASVIAAPMLYEAIIENRKTDSDEEE
;
A
#
# COMPACT_ATOMS: atom_id res chain seq x y z
N MET A 1 -0.28 -52.08 -1.90
CA MET A 1 0.31 -51.09 -0.95
C MET A 1 1.02 -49.93 -1.66
N THR A 2 1.07 -49.89 -3.01
CA THR A 2 1.79 -48.88 -3.81
C THR A 2 1.05 -47.54 -3.91
N ALA A 3 -0.26 -47.57 -4.22
CA ALA A 3 -1.04 -46.33 -4.42
C ALA A 3 -1.05 -45.36 -3.21
N SER A 4 -1.02 -45.87 -1.98
CA SER A 4 -0.97 -45.03 -0.77
C SER A 4 0.40 -44.35 -0.56
N GLN A 5 1.49 -44.94 -1.04
CA GLN A 5 2.83 -44.36 -0.92
C GLN A 5 3.05 -43.27 -1.98
N ASP A 6 2.46 -43.42 -3.16
CA ASP A 6 2.54 -42.43 -4.23
C ASP A 6 1.85 -41.12 -3.83
N TRP A 7 0.67 -41.19 -3.21
CA TRP A 7 -0.07 -40.01 -2.74
C TRP A 7 0.64 -39.31 -1.58
N LEU A 8 1.31 -40.08 -0.70
CA LEU A 8 2.12 -39.53 0.39
C LEU A 8 3.33 -38.78 -0.18
N ARG A 9 4.03 -39.38 -1.16
CA ARG A 9 5.19 -38.76 -1.81
C ARG A 9 4.80 -37.49 -2.54
N GLU A 10 3.74 -37.54 -3.35
CA GLU A 10 3.22 -36.38 -4.08
C GLU A 10 2.78 -35.28 -3.10
N GLY A 11 2.07 -35.64 -2.03
CA GLY A 11 1.71 -34.71 -0.96
C GLY A 11 2.92 -34.05 -0.29
N MET A 12 3.97 -34.82 0.02
CA MET A 12 5.21 -34.28 0.61
C MET A 12 5.96 -33.39 -0.37
N LEU A 13 6.02 -33.73 -1.66
CA LEU A 13 6.66 -32.90 -2.68
C LEU A 13 5.89 -31.59 -2.88
N ALA A 14 4.56 -31.63 -2.95
CA ALA A 14 3.72 -30.44 -3.06
C ALA A 14 3.85 -29.55 -1.82
N ALA A 15 3.75 -30.12 -0.62
CA ALA A 15 3.94 -29.38 0.62
C ALA A 15 5.37 -28.80 0.74
N GLY A 16 6.38 -29.56 0.33
CA GLY A 16 7.77 -29.11 0.30
C GLY A 16 7.99 -27.97 -0.67
N LEU A 17 7.38 -28.01 -1.87
CA LEU A 17 7.42 -26.93 -2.85
C LEU A 17 6.74 -25.67 -2.32
N VAL A 18 5.52 -25.79 -1.77
CA VAL A 18 4.79 -24.66 -1.17
C VAL A 18 5.59 -24.06 -0.01
N GLY A 19 6.14 -24.91 0.87
CA GLY A 19 6.97 -24.48 1.98
C GLY A 19 8.25 -23.77 1.52
N LEU A 20 8.90 -24.27 0.47
CA LEU A 20 10.07 -23.64 -0.14
C LEU A 20 9.73 -22.26 -0.72
N LEU A 21 8.61 -22.16 -1.46
CA LEU A 21 8.15 -20.89 -2.01
C LEU A 21 7.84 -19.88 -0.90
N LEU A 22 7.01 -20.23 0.07
CA LEU A 22 6.66 -19.35 1.19
C LEU A 22 7.89 -18.96 2.03
N CYS A 23 8.81 -19.90 2.27
CA CYS A 23 10.06 -19.62 2.97
C CYS A 23 10.96 -18.67 2.17
N SER A 24 11.12 -18.90 0.87
CA SER A 24 11.91 -18.01 0.00
C SER A 24 11.33 -16.60 -0.04
N MET A 25 10.00 -16.47 -0.11
CA MET A 25 9.31 -15.19 -0.07
C MET A 25 9.48 -14.50 1.28
N PHE A 26 9.28 -15.23 2.39
CA PHE A 26 9.50 -14.68 3.73
C PHE A 26 10.95 -14.20 3.92
N LEU A 27 11.93 -14.96 3.41
CA LEU A 27 13.34 -14.58 3.46
C LEU A 27 13.63 -13.35 2.60
N ALA A 28 12.98 -13.20 1.45
CA ALA A 28 13.13 -12.05 0.56
C ALA A 28 12.44 -10.79 1.13
N THR A 29 11.18 -10.88 1.53
CA THR A 29 10.37 -9.74 1.96
C THR A 29 10.55 -9.37 3.43
N GLY A 30 10.88 -10.35 4.28
CA GLY A 30 10.92 -10.18 5.74
C GLY A 30 9.55 -10.04 6.40
N SER A 31 8.46 -10.20 5.66
CA SER A 31 7.09 -10.05 6.16
C SER A 31 6.30 -11.34 6.03
N PHE A 32 5.44 -11.61 7.01
CA PHE A 32 4.51 -12.74 6.99
C PHE A 32 3.11 -12.28 7.45
N PRO A 33 2.06 -12.45 6.63
CA PRO A 33 2.08 -13.05 5.30
C PRO A 33 2.81 -12.16 4.27
N PRO A 34 3.56 -12.74 3.31
CA PRO A 34 4.34 -11.96 2.34
C PRO A 34 3.46 -11.35 1.24
N MET A 35 2.20 -11.79 1.12
CA MET A 35 1.25 -11.29 0.14
C MET A 35 -0.11 -11.03 0.79
N VAL A 36 -0.79 -9.98 0.35
CA VAL A 36 -2.16 -9.67 0.76
C VAL A 36 -3.04 -9.41 -0.46
N VAL A 37 -4.33 -9.71 -0.33
CA VAL A 37 -5.31 -9.47 -1.40
C VAL A 37 -5.97 -8.13 -1.18
N VAL A 38 -6.11 -7.36 -2.24
CA VAL A 38 -6.75 -6.05 -2.25
C VAL A 38 -8.26 -6.24 -2.37
N GLU A 39 -9.02 -5.71 -1.42
CA GLU A 39 -10.47 -5.90 -1.35
C GLU A 39 -11.28 -4.69 -1.82
N SER A 40 -10.64 -3.51 -1.87
CA SER A 40 -11.31 -2.22 -2.13
C SER A 40 -10.62 -1.43 -3.23
N GLY A 41 -11.39 -0.60 -3.93
CA GLY A 41 -10.90 0.16 -5.09
C GLY A 41 -10.27 1.52 -4.75
N SER A 42 -9.90 1.78 -3.48
CA SER A 42 -9.39 3.10 -3.08
C SER A 42 -8.07 3.50 -3.72
N MET A 43 -7.34 2.54 -4.30
CA MET A 43 -6.06 2.74 -4.96
C MET A 43 -6.10 2.60 -6.49
N MET A 44 -7.29 2.43 -7.07
CA MET A 44 -7.45 2.28 -8.52
C MET A 44 -7.16 3.60 -9.25
N HIS A 45 -6.40 3.54 -10.33
CA HIS A 45 -6.19 4.71 -11.21
C HIS A 45 -7.20 4.75 -12.37
N ASP A 46 -7.49 3.59 -12.98
CA ASP A 46 -8.53 3.44 -13.99
C ASP A 46 -9.80 2.87 -13.38
N LEU A 47 -10.86 3.66 -13.43
CA LEU A 47 -12.07 3.48 -12.62
C LEU A 47 -13.09 2.55 -13.26
N ASP A 48 -12.98 2.34 -14.57
CA ASP A 48 -13.94 1.57 -15.34
C ASP A 48 -13.37 0.20 -15.71
N ASP A 49 -12.06 0.13 -15.97
CA ASP A 49 -11.42 -1.07 -16.52
C ASP A 49 -10.39 -1.73 -15.60
N GLY A 50 -9.83 -1.01 -14.62
CA GLY A 50 -8.61 -1.44 -13.93
C GLY A 50 -7.37 -1.40 -14.84
N ALA A 51 -6.18 -1.29 -14.23
CA ALA A 51 -4.91 -1.12 -14.94
C ALA A 51 -3.78 -1.90 -14.26
N VAL A 52 -3.03 -2.64 -15.07
CA VAL A 52 -1.79 -3.30 -14.62
C VAL A 52 -0.77 -2.24 -14.23
N GLY A 53 -0.18 -2.39 -13.05
CA GLY A 53 0.74 -1.41 -12.47
C GLY A 53 0.04 -0.43 -11.53
N SER A 54 -1.22 -0.65 -11.20
CA SER A 54 -1.98 0.07 -10.16
C SER A 54 -2.64 -0.94 -9.25
N ILE A 55 -3.08 -0.55 -8.05
CA ILE A 55 -3.72 -1.50 -7.14
C ILE A 55 -5.23 -1.56 -7.43
N ASP A 56 -5.67 -2.67 -8.02
CA ASP A 56 -7.09 -2.95 -8.26
C ASP A 56 -7.65 -4.02 -7.30
N PRO A 57 -8.97 -3.99 -7.04
CA PRO A 57 -9.63 -5.05 -6.29
C PRO A 57 -9.44 -6.41 -6.98
N GLY A 58 -8.96 -7.38 -6.21
CA GLY A 58 -8.63 -8.71 -6.72
C GLY A 58 -7.18 -8.90 -7.12
N ASP A 59 -6.31 -7.92 -6.93
CA ASP A 59 -4.87 -8.12 -7.06
C ASP A 59 -4.27 -8.70 -5.77
N LEU A 60 -3.12 -9.36 -5.94
CA LEU A 60 -2.24 -9.75 -4.85
C LEU A 60 -1.07 -8.78 -4.81
N ILE A 61 -0.82 -8.17 -3.67
CA ILE A 61 0.35 -7.31 -3.50
C ILE A 61 1.41 -8.01 -2.64
N LEU A 62 2.67 -7.91 -3.05
CA LEU A 62 3.81 -8.35 -2.27
C LEU A 62 4.15 -7.28 -1.22
N VAL A 63 4.29 -7.72 0.03
CA VAL A 63 4.48 -6.84 1.19
C VAL A 63 5.90 -6.98 1.72
N MET A 64 6.64 -5.87 1.72
CA MET A 64 7.99 -5.76 2.28
C MET A 64 7.94 -5.33 3.74
N ASN A 65 8.88 -5.82 4.54
CA ASN A 65 9.01 -5.40 5.94
C ASN A 65 9.52 -3.96 6.01
N PRO A 66 8.91 -3.08 6.83
CA PRO A 66 9.34 -1.69 6.94
C PRO A 66 10.76 -1.53 7.50
N ASN A 67 11.31 -2.55 8.17
CA ASN A 67 12.70 -2.51 8.64
C ASN A 67 13.74 -2.88 7.55
N ARG A 68 13.30 -3.27 6.35
CA ARG A 68 14.18 -3.70 5.26
C ARG A 68 14.33 -2.69 4.14
N VAL A 69 13.38 -1.79 4.00
CA VAL A 69 13.37 -0.78 2.95
C VAL A 69 12.96 0.55 3.58
N GLU A 70 13.53 1.63 3.07
CA GLU A 70 13.15 2.98 3.46
C GLU A 70 11.86 3.37 2.74
N ILE A 71 10.99 4.11 3.43
CA ILE A 71 9.73 4.60 2.85
C ILE A 71 10.02 5.93 2.17
N ILE A 72 9.84 5.96 0.85
CA ILE A 72 9.97 7.18 0.06
C ILE A 72 8.59 7.80 -0.09
N THR A 73 8.40 9.02 0.41
CA THR A 73 7.10 9.71 0.31
C THR A 73 6.91 10.37 -1.06
N TYR A 74 5.66 10.67 -1.42
CA TYR A 74 5.31 11.37 -2.66
C TYR A 74 6.06 12.69 -2.83
N VAL A 75 6.17 13.50 -1.77
CA VAL A 75 6.89 14.78 -1.82
C VAL A 75 8.38 14.62 -2.07
N GLU A 76 9.01 13.59 -1.49
CA GLU A 76 10.42 13.28 -1.70
C GLU A 76 10.68 12.84 -3.14
N ALA A 77 9.81 11.97 -3.67
CA ALA A 77 9.91 11.48 -5.04
C ALA A 77 9.66 12.57 -6.09
N LYS A 78 8.88 13.61 -5.77
CA LYS A 78 8.59 14.74 -6.69
C LYS A 78 9.57 15.91 -6.56
N GLN A 79 10.39 15.96 -5.51
CA GLN A 79 11.29 17.08 -5.29
C GLN A 79 12.48 17.05 -6.26
N VAL A 80 12.54 18.03 -7.16
CA VAL A 80 13.68 18.16 -8.08
C VAL A 80 14.98 18.34 -7.30
N GLY A 81 15.96 17.46 -7.53
CA GLY A 81 17.26 17.47 -6.85
C GLY A 81 17.33 16.64 -5.58
N ASN A 82 16.23 16.01 -5.16
CA ASN A 82 16.26 14.94 -4.16
C ASN A 82 16.89 13.67 -4.76
N GLU A 83 17.50 12.83 -3.92
CA GLU A 83 18.09 11.57 -4.37
C GLU A 83 17.05 10.58 -4.91
N ASN A 84 15.81 10.67 -4.41
CA ASN A 84 14.70 9.82 -4.79
C ASN A 84 13.82 10.43 -5.90
N TYR A 85 14.29 11.51 -6.55
CA TYR A 85 13.51 12.19 -7.59
C TYR A 85 13.16 11.25 -8.76
N GLY A 86 11.87 11.14 -9.07
CA GLY A 86 11.34 10.25 -10.11
C GLY A 86 11.18 8.79 -9.67
N TYR A 87 11.29 8.50 -8.37
CA TYR A 87 10.94 7.19 -7.84
C TYR A 87 9.44 6.96 -7.89
N GLU A 88 9.03 5.84 -8.51
CA GLU A 88 7.64 5.44 -8.68
C GLU A 88 7.40 4.06 -8.09
N SER A 89 6.28 3.91 -7.39
CA SER A 89 5.76 2.63 -6.93
C SER A 89 4.28 2.52 -7.29
N LEU A 90 3.94 1.40 -7.93
CA LEU A 90 2.57 1.08 -8.36
C LEU A 90 1.95 2.22 -9.18
N GLY A 91 2.69 2.66 -10.20
CA GLY A 91 2.18 3.55 -11.26
C GLY A 91 2.21 5.04 -10.96
N MET A 92 2.60 5.45 -9.74
CA MET A 92 2.77 6.87 -9.37
C MET A 92 3.94 7.06 -8.39
N GLU A 93 4.34 8.30 -8.17
CA GLU A 93 5.47 8.65 -7.32
C GLU A 93 5.24 8.30 -5.84
N GLY A 94 6.31 7.91 -5.15
CA GLY A 94 6.29 7.54 -3.73
C GLY A 94 5.71 6.15 -3.44
N ASP A 95 5.89 5.68 -2.20
CA ASP A 95 5.51 4.34 -1.77
C ASP A 95 4.05 4.24 -1.30
N VAL A 96 3.52 3.03 -1.42
CA VAL A 96 2.24 2.63 -0.82
C VAL A 96 2.53 1.82 0.43
N ILE A 97 1.94 2.24 1.56
CA ILE A 97 2.16 1.63 2.86
C ILE A 97 0.89 0.95 3.37
N ILE A 98 1.09 -0.14 4.11
CA ILE A 98 0.04 -0.89 4.79
C ILE A 98 0.14 -0.57 6.27
N TYR A 99 -0.92 -0.02 6.87
CA TYR A 99 -0.87 0.43 8.26
C TYR A 99 -2.17 0.19 9.03
N ARG A 100 -2.03 0.09 10.35
CA ARG A 100 -3.16 0.03 11.29
C ARG A 100 -3.60 1.42 11.69
N LYS A 101 -4.91 1.64 11.70
CA LYS A 101 -5.53 2.91 12.09
C LYS A 101 -5.28 3.16 13.58
N ASN A 102 -4.57 4.24 13.93
CA ASN A 102 -4.22 4.61 15.30
C ASN A 102 -3.58 3.48 16.13
N GLY A 103 -2.90 2.52 15.47
CA GLY A 103 -2.32 1.34 16.12
C GLY A 103 -3.34 0.29 16.60
N GLY A 104 -4.62 0.47 16.27
CA GLY A 104 -5.73 -0.42 16.60
C GLY A 104 -5.69 -1.79 15.92
N SER A 105 -6.74 -2.60 16.08
CA SER A 105 -6.82 -3.96 15.51
C SER A 105 -7.83 -4.11 14.37
N ASP A 106 -8.36 -3.01 13.86
CA ASP A 106 -9.26 -3.02 12.70
C ASP A 106 -8.52 -3.41 11.41
N THR A 107 -9.28 -3.63 10.32
CA THR A 107 -8.72 -3.93 9.01
C THR A 107 -7.68 -2.87 8.61
N PRO A 108 -6.43 -3.29 8.29
CA PRO A 108 -5.39 -2.39 7.82
C PRO A 108 -5.76 -1.66 6.53
N ILE A 109 -5.11 -0.54 6.29
CA ILE A 109 -5.35 0.34 5.15
C ILE A 109 -4.10 0.33 4.27
N ILE A 110 -4.30 0.29 2.95
CA ILE A 110 -3.24 0.26 1.95
C ILE A 110 -3.37 1.55 1.15
N HIS A 111 -2.56 2.56 1.47
CA HIS A 111 -2.64 3.88 0.84
C HIS A 111 -1.25 4.48 0.60
N ARG A 112 -1.17 5.46 -0.30
CA ARG A 112 0.08 6.13 -0.68
C ARG A 112 0.56 7.07 0.42
N ALA A 113 1.84 7.01 0.76
CA ALA A 113 2.47 7.93 1.69
C ALA A 113 2.76 9.26 0.99
N LEU A 114 2.02 10.31 1.34
CA LEU A 114 2.17 11.63 0.74
C LEU A 114 3.40 12.37 1.25
N LEU A 115 3.54 12.41 2.57
CA LEU A 115 4.67 13.04 3.27
C LEU A 115 4.82 12.46 4.67
N LYS A 116 5.99 12.68 5.29
CA LYS A 116 6.25 12.38 6.69
C LYS A 116 6.45 13.68 7.47
N ALA A 117 5.68 13.87 8.53
CA ALA A 117 5.95 14.90 9.53
C ALA A 117 6.94 14.36 10.55
N VAL A 118 8.08 15.03 10.66
CA VAL A 118 9.17 14.72 11.60
C VAL A 118 9.26 15.83 12.63
N ALA A 119 9.43 15.48 13.90
CA ALA A 119 9.64 16.40 14.99
C ALA A 119 11.06 16.95 14.90
N GLU A 120 11.18 18.26 14.73
CA GLU A 120 12.47 18.93 14.59
C GLU A 120 13.00 19.36 15.95
N THR A 121 12.24 20.19 16.65
CA THR A 121 12.57 20.64 18.01
C THR A 121 11.61 20.04 19.01
N THR A 122 12.15 19.41 20.04
CA THR A 122 11.38 18.79 21.12
C THR A 122 11.81 19.29 22.49
N ALA A 123 10.91 19.19 23.45
CA ALA A 123 11.16 19.46 24.87
C ALA A 123 10.63 18.29 25.72
N PRO A 124 11.20 18.02 26.89
CA PRO A 124 10.66 16.99 27.79
C PRO A 124 9.27 17.40 28.29
N ALA A 125 8.34 16.45 28.34
CA ALA A 125 7.04 16.69 28.96
C ALA A 125 7.19 16.78 30.50
N LEU A 126 6.38 17.64 31.12
CA LEU A 126 6.38 17.83 32.58
C LEU A 126 5.05 17.33 33.15
N GLY A 127 5.06 16.12 33.69
CA GLY A 127 3.87 15.50 34.27
C GLY A 127 2.80 15.15 33.23
N GLY A 128 3.20 14.72 32.03
CA GLY A 128 2.29 14.36 30.93
C GLY A 128 1.60 15.54 30.26
N ALA A 129 2.19 16.74 30.34
CA ALA A 129 1.67 17.95 29.73
C ALA A 129 2.80 18.81 29.16
N CYS A 130 2.44 19.62 28.16
CA CYS A 130 3.34 20.55 27.50
C CYS A 130 3.04 21.98 27.89
N THR A 131 4.11 22.76 28.13
CA THR A 131 4.03 24.21 28.31
C THR A 131 3.94 24.95 26.98
N ALA A 132 4.55 24.37 25.94
CA ALA A 132 4.48 24.79 24.54
C ALA A 132 4.54 23.55 23.63
N GLY A 133 3.94 23.65 22.45
CA GLY A 133 3.91 22.58 21.46
C GLY A 133 2.86 21.50 21.73
N VAL A 134 3.00 20.38 21.02
CA VAL A 134 2.07 19.26 21.03
C VAL A 134 2.63 18.11 21.86
N TYR A 135 1.83 17.55 22.75
CA TYR A 135 2.21 16.43 23.58
C TYR A 135 2.12 15.11 22.82
N ASP A 136 3.25 14.44 22.63
CA ASP A 136 3.31 13.04 22.22
C ASP A 136 3.32 12.13 23.46
N GLY A 137 2.18 11.53 23.75
CA GLY A 137 2.03 10.65 24.92
C GLY A 137 2.69 9.28 24.81
N LEU A 138 3.17 8.88 23.63
CA LEU A 138 3.90 7.61 23.47
C LEU A 138 5.37 7.77 23.85
N GLU A 139 5.99 8.86 23.41
CA GLU A 139 7.40 9.18 23.65
C GLU A 139 7.62 10.06 24.90
N ASP A 140 6.54 10.59 25.50
CA ASP A 140 6.55 11.51 26.66
C ASP A 140 7.35 12.80 26.38
N ILE A 141 7.14 13.38 25.19
CA ILE A 141 7.81 14.60 24.71
C ILE A 141 6.80 15.65 24.23
N CYS A 142 7.26 16.89 24.16
CA CYS A 142 6.56 18.02 23.57
C CYS A 142 7.23 18.39 22.25
N VAL A 143 6.52 18.20 21.14
CA VAL A 143 6.99 18.61 19.83
C VAL A 143 6.67 20.09 19.63
N LEU A 144 7.70 20.91 19.47
CA LEU A 144 7.57 22.36 19.29
C LEU A 144 7.46 22.73 17.81
N THR A 145 8.25 22.07 16.96
CA THR A 145 8.32 22.35 15.53
C THR A 145 8.49 21.07 14.73
N TRP A 146 8.10 21.17 13.47
CA TRP A 146 8.02 20.08 12.51
C TRP A 146 8.88 20.38 11.28
N SER A 147 9.36 19.32 10.66
CA SER A 147 10.01 19.33 9.36
C SER A 147 9.37 18.26 8.47
N VAL A 148 9.33 18.52 7.17
CA VAL A 148 8.84 17.57 6.16
C VAL A 148 9.96 17.31 5.16
N PRO A 149 10.63 16.15 5.25
CA PRO A 149 11.60 15.71 4.25
C PRO A 149 11.00 15.77 2.83
N GLY A 150 11.80 16.11 1.83
CA GLY A 150 11.30 16.29 0.47
C GLY A 150 10.74 17.69 0.18
N THR A 151 10.78 18.63 1.13
CA THR A 151 10.14 19.95 0.98
C THR A 151 10.97 21.09 1.57
N ASN A 152 10.46 22.33 1.46
CA ASN A 152 11.03 23.50 2.12
C ASN A 152 10.42 23.77 3.51
N GLN A 153 9.55 22.87 4.01
CA GLN A 153 8.99 22.98 5.35
C GLN A 153 9.99 22.40 6.36
N SER A 154 10.73 23.27 7.03
CA SER A 154 11.73 22.89 8.04
C SER A 154 11.61 23.77 9.27
N ASN A 155 11.55 23.16 10.46
CA ASN A 155 11.45 23.86 11.74
C ASN A 155 10.25 24.83 11.81
N VAL A 156 9.06 24.36 11.44
CA VAL A 156 7.80 25.13 11.41
C VAL A 156 6.84 24.67 12.50
N GLU A 157 6.05 25.58 13.08
CA GLU A 157 5.06 25.22 14.12
C GLU A 157 3.84 24.49 13.52
N GLU A 158 3.49 24.81 12.28
CA GLU A 158 2.41 24.20 11.51
C GLU A 158 2.89 23.92 10.07
N ILE A 159 2.36 22.85 9.48
CA ILE A 159 2.71 22.40 8.12
C ILE A 159 1.63 22.90 7.16
N SER A 160 2.02 23.73 6.18
CA SER A 160 1.15 24.22 5.11
C SER A 160 1.82 24.10 3.76
N MET A 161 1.19 23.40 2.81
CA MET A 161 1.73 23.27 1.46
C MET A 161 0.67 22.82 0.44
N THR A 162 0.90 23.15 -0.83
CA THR A 162 0.12 22.59 -1.95
C THR A 162 0.95 21.50 -2.62
N LEU A 163 0.39 20.31 -2.71
CA LEU A 163 1.00 19.15 -3.37
C LEU A 163 0.60 19.14 -4.84
N ASP A 164 1.49 18.72 -5.74
CA ASP A 164 1.17 18.46 -7.15
C ASP A 164 0.36 17.16 -7.35
N TYR A 165 -0.56 16.90 -6.42
CA TYR A 165 -1.39 15.72 -6.40
C TYR A 165 -2.76 16.09 -6.96
N SER A 166 -3.06 15.60 -8.16
CA SER A 166 -4.26 15.98 -8.90
C SER A 166 -5.52 15.46 -8.22
N CYS A 167 -6.39 16.40 -7.86
CA CYS A 167 -7.67 16.19 -7.22
C CYS A 167 -8.79 16.76 -8.10
N ALA A 168 -9.05 16.16 -9.26
CA ALA A 168 -10.08 16.63 -10.17
C ALA A 168 -11.50 16.42 -9.58
N PRO A 169 -12.40 17.43 -9.62
CA PRO A 169 -12.28 18.76 -10.27
C PRO A 169 -11.79 19.90 -9.34
N HIS A 170 -11.35 19.61 -8.12
CA HIS A 170 -11.02 20.56 -7.06
C HIS A 170 -9.61 21.18 -7.17
N GLY A 171 -8.81 20.78 -8.15
CA GLY A 171 -7.46 21.28 -8.36
C GLY A 171 -6.42 20.35 -7.74
N ASN A 172 -5.49 20.92 -6.99
CA ASN A 172 -4.40 20.18 -6.34
C ASN A 172 -4.68 20.03 -4.84
N LEU A 173 -4.16 18.95 -4.23
CA LEU A 173 -4.30 18.73 -2.79
C LEU A 173 -3.58 19.81 -1.97
N VAL A 174 -4.27 20.40 -1.00
CA VAL A 174 -3.73 21.46 -0.13
C VAL A 174 -3.75 21.01 1.32
N ILE A 175 -2.58 21.05 1.96
CA ILE A 175 -2.42 20.90 3.40
C ILE A 175 -2.41 22.30 4.00
N ASP A 176 -3.27 22.52 4.99
CA ASP A 176 -3.59 23.85 5.52
C ASP A 176 -3.44 23.91 7.03
N SER A 177 -2.40 24.59 7.50
CA SER A 177 -2.04 24.83 8.90
C SER A 177 -2.16 23.58 9.76
N TRP A 178 -1.62 22.47 9.27
CA TRP A 178 -1.71 21.19 9.95
C TRP A 178 -0.71 21.11 11.10
N VAL A 179 -1.22 20.80 12.30
CA VAL A 179 -0.43 20.51 13.48
C VAL A 179 -0.60 19.03 13.84
N PRO A 180 0.40 18.17 13.56
CA PRO A 180 0.34 16.75 13.88
C PRO A 180 0.27 16.49 15.39
N ASN A 181 -0.39 15.41 15.79
CA ASN A 181 -0.40 14.96 17.19
C ASN A 181 0.95 14.34 17.61
N HIS A 182 1.71 13.85 16.64
CA HIS A 182 2.99 13.16 16.78
C HIS A 182 3.60 12.97 15.40
N GLU A 183 4.84 12.49 15.35
CA GLU A 183 5.49 12.13 14.09
C GLU A 183 4.74 11.02 13.34
N GLY A 184 4.77 11.10 12.02
CA GLY A 184 4.16 10.08 11.16
C GLY A 184 3.83 10.55 9.75
N TYR A 185 3.25 9.64 8.98
CA TYR A 185 2.91 9.88 7.58
C TYR A 185 1.49 10.42 7.41
N LEU A 186 1.31 11.28 6.42
CA LEU A 186 0.01 11.51 5.81
C LEU A 186 -0.18 10.55 4.64
N THR A 187 -1.37 9.96 4.56
CA THR A 187 -1.68 8.96 3.55
C THR A 187 -2.94 9.31 2.76
N THR A 188 -3.04 8.79 1.53
CA THR A 188 -4.23 8.93 0.72
C THR A 188 -4.43 7.75 -0.22
N GLY A 189 -5.68 7.42 -0.51
CA GLY A 189 -6.03 6.53 -1.61
C GLY A 189 -5.89 7.22 -2.96
N ASP A 190 -5.33 6.52 -3.95
CA ASP A 190 -5.08 7.03 -5.29
C ASP A 190 -6.36 7.30 -6.11
N ASN A 191 -7.46 6.62 -5.77
CA ASN A 191 -8.72 6.73 -6.49
C ASN A 191 -9.51 7.97 -6.06
N TYR A 192 -9.52 8.98 -6.91
CA TYR A 192 -10.24 10.24 -6.65
C TYR A 192 -11.77 10.09 -6.53
N ARG A 193 -12.41 9.08 -7.17
CA ARG A 193 -13.87 8.87 -7.09
C ARG A 193 -14.27 8.27 -5.74
N THR A 194 -13.51 7.30 -5.24
CA THR A 194 -13.84 6.63 -3.96
C THR A 194 -13.34 7.41 -2.76
N ASN A 195 -12.18 8.07 -2.89
CA ASN A 195 -11.57 8.84 -1.80
C ASN A 195 -12.00 10.31 -1.81
N GLY A 196 -12.71 10.78 -2.85
CA GLY A 196 -13.28 12.12 -2.89
C GLY A 196 -12.25 13.25 -2.79
N CYS A 197 -11.00 12.99 -3.20
CA CYS A 197 -9.86 13.91 -3.03
C CYS A 197 -9.56 14.28 -1.57
N THR A 198 -9.92 13.40 -0.63
CA THR A 198 -9.61 13.57 0.78
C THR A 198 -8.37 12.77 1.15
N ILE A 199 -7.61 13.26 2.12
CA ILE A 199 -6.57 12.47 2.77
C ILE A 199 -7.18 11.68 3.92
N ASP A 200 -6.52 10.62 4.34
CA ASP A 200 -7.01 9.78 5.43
C ASP A 200 -7.12 10.58 6.73
N GLN A 201 -6.09 11.38 7.03
CA GLN A 201 -6.03 12.26 8.19
C GLN A 201 -6.65 13.63 7.85
N LEU A 202 -7.99 13.68 7.70
CA LEU A 202 -8.74 14.88 7.29
C LEU A 202 -8.35 16.19 8.00
N ARG A 203 -7.83 16.11 9.24
CA ARG A 203 -7.34 17.28 9.98
C ARG A 203 -6.30 18.07 9.21
N ALA A 204 -5.48 17.43 8.38
CA ALA A 204 -4.40 18.12 7.66
C ALA A 204 -4.91 19.02 6.51
N THR A 205 -6.11 18.76 6.00
CA THR A 205 -6.76 19.57 4.94
C THR A 205 -7.88 20.47 5.50
N SER A 206 -8.15 20.39 6.80
CA SER A 206 -9.30 21.04 7.44
C SER A 206 -8.98 21.30 8.92
N SER A 207 -7.92 22.08 9.15
CA SER A 207 -7.39 22.42 10.48
C SER A 207 -8.44 23.10 11.36
N ASP A 208 -9.21 24.02 10.79
CA ASP A 208 -10.27 24.78 11.48
C ASP A 208 -11.64 24.07 11.56
N ALA A 209 -11.76 22.85 11.00
CA ALA A 209 -13.03 22.15 11.03
C ALA A 209 -13.36 21.62 12.43
N ASP A 210 -14.66 21.64 12.75
CA ASP A 210 -15.13 21.16 14.05
C ASP A 210 -14.92 19.64 14.21
N GLU A 211 -14.73 19.19 15.46
CA GLU A 211 -14.50 17.79 15.78
C GLU A 211 -15.62 16.86 15.30
N GLN A 212 -16.87 17.34 15.29
CA GLN A 212 -18.01 16.56 14.85
C GLN A 212 -17.98 16.37 13.33
N TRP A 213 -17.56 17.38 12.56
CA TRP A 213 -17.37 17.31 11.13
C TRP A 213 -16.28 16.30 10.76
N ILE A 214 -15.11 16.39 11.40
CA ILE A 214 -13.98 15.47 11.17
C ILE A 214 -14.39 14.03 11.49
N ARG A 215 -15.06 13.82 12.64
CA ARG A 215 -15.62 12.52 13.04
C ARG A 215 -16.71 12.01 12.11
N SER A 216 -17.30 12.82 11.25
CA SER A 216 -18.40 12.39 10.37
C SER A 216 -17.94 11.92 8.98
N ARG A 217 -16.83 12.46 8.44
CA ARG A 217 -16.44 12.27 7.04
C ARG A 217 -15.09 11.60 6.80
N GLY A 218 -14.26 11.46 7.83
CA GLY A 218 -12.91 10.89 7.70
C GLY A 218 -12.86 9.39 7.92
N LEU A 219 -11.68 8.84 7.64
CA LEU A 219 -11.32 7.50 8.06
C LEU A 219 -11.28 7.43 9.59
N LYS A 220 -11.80 6.33 10.15
CA LYS A 220 -11.94 6.14 11.59
C LYS A 220 -11.36 4.82 12.04
N ASP A 221 -10.81 4.81 13.25
CA ASP A 221 -10.42 3.59 13.95
C ASP A 221 -11.64 2.79 14.47
N GLU A 222 -11.39 1.65 15.09
CA GLU A 222 -12.43 0.77 15.66
C GLU A 222 -13.26 1.45 16.77
N ASN A 223 -12.76 2.54 17.34
CA ASN A 223 -13.43 3.31 18.39
C ASN A 223 -14.21 4.50 17.81
N GLY A 224 -14.25 4.65 16.49
CA GLY A 224 -14.91 5.75 15.82
C GLY A 224 -14.17 7.09 15.94
N ASN A 225 -12.90 7.09 16.36
CA ASN A 225 -12.09 8.29 16.38
C ASN A 225 -11.45 8.51 15.01
N PRO A 226 -11.23 9.78 14.60
CA PRO A 226 -10.50 10.09 13.38
C PRO A 226 -9.08 9.51 13.43
N VAL A 227 -8.58 9.07 12.29
CA VAL A 227 -7.18 8.64 12.19
C VAL A 227 -6.22 9.82 12.32
N THR A 228 -5.12 9.61 13.03
CA THR A 228 -3.99 10.56 13.13
C THR A 228 -2.88 10.20 12.14
N ALA A 229 -1.80 10.97 12.13
CA ALA A 229 -0.60 10.67 11.34
C ALA A 229 -0.16 9.22 11.58
N VAL A 230 0.29 8.52 10.55
CA VAL A 230 0.65 7.10 10.68
C VAL A 230 2.05 6.98 11.29
N ARG A 231 2.17 6.45 12.51
CA ARG A 231 3.50 6.18 13.09
C ARG A 231 4.21 5.05 12.36
N ASP A 232 5.54 5.08 12.37
CA ASP A 232 6.37 3.98 11.86
C ASP A 232 6.00 2.63 12.51
N ILE A 233 5.71 2.62 13.82
CA ILE A 233 5.30 1.41 14.56
C ILE A 233 3.90 0.86 14.19
N TRP A 234 3.10 1.64 13.46
CA TRP A 234 1.77 1.24 13.00
C TRP A 234 1.80 0.67 11.58
N ILE A 235 2.94 0.74 10.89
CA ILE A 235 3.14 0.22 9.55
C ILE A 235 3.38 -1.29 9.65
N GLU A 236 2.57 -2.04 8.91
CA GLU A 236 2.67 -3.50 8.81
C GLU A 236 3.56 -3.93 7.63
N GLY A 237 3.64 -3.08 6.60
CA GLY A 237 4.46 -3.33 5.44
C GLY A 237 4.39 -2.26 4.38
N ILE A 238 5.22 -2.41 3.36
CA ILE A 238 5.33 -1.52 2.21
C ILE A 238 5.02 -2.34 0.97
N SER A 239 4.08 -1.87 0.15
CA SER A 239 3.67 -2.56 -1.08
C SER A 239 4.75 -2.41 -2.14
N ALA A 240 5.31 -3.54 -2.59
CA ALA A 240 6.44 -3.53 -3.53
C ALA A 240 6.05 -3.91 -4.96
N THR A 241 5.15 -4.88 -5.13
CA THR A 241 4.80 -5.39 -6.47
C THR A 241 3.39 -5.95 -6.47
N GLU A 242 2.67 -5.69 -7.55
CA GLU A 242 1.36 -6.25 -7.86
C GLU A 242 1.50 -7.57 -8.64
N ILE A 243 0.65 -8.54 -8.31
CA ILE A 243 0.37 -9.74 -9.11
C ILE A 243 -1.10 -9.63 -9.56
N PRO A 244 -1.33 -9.27 -10.83
CA PRO A 244 -2.66 -8.93 -11.31
C PRO A 244 -3.66 -10.09 -11.21
N TRP A 245 -4.91 -9.77 -10.83
CA TRP A 245 -6.12 -10.60 -10.97
C TRP A 245 -6.21 -11.89 -10.14
N ILE A 246 -5.09 -12.46 -9.68
CA ILE A 246 -5.08 -13.76 -8.98
C ILE A 246 -5.86 -13.71 -7.66
N GLY A 247 -5.82 -12.58 -6.95
CA GLY A 247 -6.57 -12.35 -5.72
C GLY A 247 -8.09 -12.38 -5.90
N ALA A 248 -8.61 -12.19 -7.12
CA ALA A 248 -10.05 -12.25 -7.40
C ALA A 248 -10.66 -13.61 -7.05
N ILE A 249 -9.86 -14.69 -7.12
CA ILE A 249 -10.28 -16.03 -6.70
C ILE A 249 -10.63 -16.04 -5.22
N LYS A 250 -9.79 -15.42 -4.37
CA LYS A 250 -10.06 -15.30 -2.93
C LYS A 250 -11.36 -14.54 -2.70
N LEU A 251 -11.53 -13.39 -3.36
CA LEU A 251 -12.72 -12.55 -3.22
C LEU A 251 -14.01 -13.25 -3.66
N PHE A 252 -13.93 -14.08 -4.69
CA PHE A 252 -15.06 -14.91 -5.12
C PHE A 252 -15.44 -15.95 -4.06
N VAL A 253 -14.46 -16.63 -3.46
CA VAL A 253 -14.71 -17.62 -2.40
C VAL A 253 -15.24 -16.97 -1.12
N SER A 254 -14.77 -15.76 -0.78
CA SER A 254 -15.25 -15.01 0.39
C SER A 254 -16.58 -14.28 0.17
N GLY A 255 -17.10 -14.25 -1.07
CA GLY A 255 -18.34 -13.55 -1.40
C GLY A 255 -18.22 -12.03 -1.48
N THR A 256 -17.00 -11.49 -1.59
CA THR A 256 -16.67 -10.05 -1.67
C THR A 256 -16.20 -9.63 -3.06
N SER A 257 -16.50 -10.41 -4.10
CA SER A 257 -16.05 -10.16 -5.48
C SER A 257 -16.76 -9.00 -6.20
N SER A 258 -17.72 -8.31 -5.56
CA SER A 258 -18.45 -7.19 -6.17
C SER A 258 -17.56 -6.01 -6.55
N SER A 259 -16.39 -5.90 -5.92
CA SER A 259 -15.41 -4.86 -6.20
C SER A 259 -14.53 -5.16 -7.42
N VAL A 260 -14.48 -6.40 -7.91
CA VAL A 260 -13.59 -6.84 -9.00
C VAL A 260 -14.18 -6.46 -10.36
N THR A 261 -13.39 -5.82 -11.22
CA THR A 261 -13.84 -5.41 -12.56
C THR A 261 -14.04 -6.61 -13.50
N SER A 262 -14.89 -6.44 -14.52
CA SER A 262 -15.14 -7.48 -15.53
C SER A 262 -13.88 -7.81 -16.34
N LYS A 263 -13.01 -6.81 -16.57
CA LYS A 263 -11.74 -6.96 -17.27
C LYS A 263 -10.78 -7.84 -16.47
N SER A 264 -10.66 -7.63 -15.16
CA SER A 264 -9.87 -8.50 -14.27
C SER A 264 -10.34 -9.95 -14.33
N TRP A 265 -11.65 -10.20 -14.38
CA TRP A 265 -12.19 -11.56 -14.59
C TRP A 265 -11.82 -12.16 -15.94
N SER A 266 -11.93 -11.39 -17.01
CA SER A 266 -11.58 -11.86 -18.36
C SER A 266 -10.09 -12.16 -18.50
N ASN A 267 -9.24 -11.31 -17.92
CA ASN A 267 -7.79 -11.47 -17.93
C ASN A 267 -7.35 -12.64 -17.05
N LEU A 268 -7.97 -12.86 -15.90
CA LEU A 268 -7.75 -14.06 -15.09
C LEU A 268 -8.10 -15.34 -15.87
N GLY A 269 -9.21 -15.33 -16.62
CA GLY A 269 -9.57 -16.45 -17.50
C GLY A 269 -8.52 -16.71 -18.58
N LEU A 270 -8.00 -15.64 -19.20
CA LEU A 270 -6.95 -15.73 -20.22
C LEU A 270 -5.61 -16.20 -19.63
N LEU A 271 -5.26 -15.75 -18.42
CA LEU A 271 -4.11 -16.22 -17.66
C LEU A 271 -4.19 -17.74 -17.47
N PHE A 272 -5.30 -18.26 -16.95
CA PHE A 272 -5.47 -19.70 -16.76
C PHE A 272 -5.41 -20.47 -18.07
N ALA A 273 -6.08 -19.97 -19.12
CA ALA A 273 -6.03 -20.59 -20.44
C ALA A 273 -4.59 -20.66 -20.97
N SER A 274 -3.79 -19.60 -20.77
CA SER A 274 -2.39 -19.56 -21.18
C SER A 274 -1.51 -20.55 -20.42
N VAL A 275 -1.69 -20.68 -19.11
CA VAL A 275 -0.94 -21.63 -18.26
C VAL A 275 -1.25 -23.07 -18.65
N ILE A 276 -2.51 -23.37 -18.96
CA ILE A 276 -2.93 -24.70 -19.41
C ILE A 276 -2.44 -24.99 -20.83
N ALA A 277 -2.46 -24.00 -21.72
CA ALA A 277 -2.03 -24.16 -23.11
C ALA A 277 -0.50 -24.21 -23.26
N ALA A 278 0.26 -23.59 -22.36
CA ALA A 278 1.71 -23.47 -22.48
C ALA A 278 2.45 -24.82 -22.60
N PRO A 279 2.17 -25.85 -21.78
CA PRO A 279 2.78 -27.18 -21.94
C PRO A 279 2.44 -27.81 -23.30
N MET A 280 1.18 -27.70 -23.74
CA MET A 280 0.73 -28.28 -25.00
C MET A 280 1.42 -27.62 -26.20
N LEU A 281 1.55 -26.30 -26.17
CA LEU A 281 2.26 -25.53 -27.19
C LEU A 281 3.77 -25.84 -27.18
N TYR A 282 4.35 -25.98 -25.99
CA TYR A 282 5.76 -26.35 -25.84
C TYR A 282 6.06 -27.72 -26.43
N GLU A 283 5.21 -28.73 -26.16
CA GLU A 283 5.32 -30.06 -26.76
C GLU A 283 5.19 -30.02 -28.28
N ALA A 284 4.16 -29.34 -28.80
CA ALA A 284 3.95 -29.22 -30.24
C ALA A 284 5.11 -28.54 -30.98
N ILE A 285 5.72 -27.51 -30.38
CA ILE A 285 6.89 -26.82 -30.97
C ILE A 285 8.12 -27.72 -30.98
N ILE A 286 8.33 -28.50 -29.91
CA ILE A 286 9.47 -29.43 -29.84
C ILE A 286 9.31 -30.59 -30.81
N GLU A 287 8.11 -31.14 -30.95
CA GLU A 287 7.84 -32.19 -31.92
C GLU A 287 8.09 -31.69 -33.35
N ASN A 288 7.56 -30.52 -33.72
CA ASN A 288 7.81 -29.93 -35.05
C ASN A 288 9.30 -29.67 -35.32
N ARG A 289 10.07 -29.24 -34.31
CA ARG A 289 11.52 -29.06 -34.47
C ARG A 289 12.28 -30.37 -34.69
N LYS A 290 11.82 -31.48 -34.07
CA LYS A 290 12.44 -32.79 -34.29
C LYS A 290 12.14 -33.32 -35.69
N THR A 291 10.91 -33.13 -36.19
CA THR A 291 10.57 -33.54 -37.55
C THR A 291 11.35 -32.76 -38.61
N ASP A 292 11.54 -31.45 -38.44
CA ASP A 292 12.38 -30.65 -39.36
C ASP A 292 13.86 -31.10 -39.35
N SER A 293 14.42 -31.45 -38.18
CA SER A 293 15.80 -31.95 -38.12
C SER A 293 15.98 -33.33 -38.72
N ASP A 294 14.96 -34.20 -38.63
CA ASP A 294 14.99 -35.54 -39.21
C ASP A 294 14.78 -35.52 -40.75
N GLU A 295 14.22 -34.43 -41.31
CA GLU A 295 14.06 -34.23 -42.75
C GLU A 295 15.30 -33.59 -43.43
N GLU A 296 16.21 -32.99 -42.66
CA GLU A 296 17.46 -32.38 -43.16
C GLU A 296 18.70 -33.31 -43.12
N GLU A 297 18.61 -34.50 -42.51
CA GLU A 297 19.63 -35.59 -42.56
C GLU A 297 19.42 -36.57 -43.74
#